data_AF-A0A934Z0A0-F1
#
_entry.id   AF-A0A934Z0A0-F1
#
_cell.length_a   1.000
_cell.length_b   1.000
_cell.length_c   1.000
_cell.angle_alpha   90.00
_cell.angle_beta   90.00
_cell.angle_gamma   90.00
#
_symmetry.space_group_name_H-M   'P 1'
#
loop_
_entity.id
_entity.type
_entity.pdbx_description
1 polymer ?
#
loop_
_entity_poly.entity_id
_entity_poly.type
_entity_poly.pdbx_seq_one_letter_code
_entity_poly.pdbx_strand_id
1 'polypeptide(L)'
;MMIARAAPAAATATAAGYRDPLDVEMAYEVRLPEGAALQVATVDGDVHVSDLTGKATITTVDGDVIVSGRAPESISTVDGEIDVTMDEMPKAGMHYRTVDGAITVRVPSGVGLDVSGSSVDGTFSSDFPLTTSGKWGPRQFRGTLGDGGPALRLSTVDGAIRLQKR
;
A
#
# COMPACT_ATOMS: atom_id res chain seq x y z
N MET A 1 -2.12 -13.96 15.08
CA MET A 1 -0.75 -13.52 15.46
C MET A 1 -0.15 -12.77 14.29
N MET A 2 0.16 -11.48 14.47
CA MET A 2 0.55 -10.57 13.39
C MET A 2 2.08 -10.39 13.41
N ILE A 3 2.73 -10.53 12.25
CA ILE A 3 4.18 -10.34 12.10
C ILE A 3 4.38 -9.14 11.18
N ALA A 4 4.86 -8.02 11.74
CA ALA A 4 5.36 -6.91 10.95
C ALA A 4 6.89 -7.04 10.87
N ARG A 5 7.41 -7.09 9.64
CA ARG A 5 8.81 -7.27 9.31
C ARG A 5 9.21 -6.11 8.39
N ALA A 6 10.05 -5.21 8.85
CA ALA A 6 10.67 -4.22 7.95
C ALA A 6 12.01 -4.80 7.45
N ALA A 7 12.15 -4.97 6.14
CA ALA A 7 13.42 -5.16 5.42
C ALA A 7 13.87 -3.79 4.85
N PRO A 8 15.11 -3.56 4.40
CA PRO A 8 15.62 -2.20 4.23
C PRO A 8 15.50 -1.68 2.80
N ALA A 9 15.49 -0.37 2.67
CA ALA A 9 16.13 0.34 1.60
C ALA A 9 17.33 1.07 2.24
N ALA A 10 18.29 1.48 1.43
CA ALA A 10 19.67 1.76 1.80
C ALA A 10 19.91 3.11 2.54
N ALA A 11 19.58 3.20 3.83
CA ALA A 11 19.79 4.45 4.58
C ALA A 11 21.29 4.80 4.73
N THR A 12 21.75 5.80 3.97
CA THR A 12 23.10 6.35 4.09
C THR A 12 23.19 7.30 5.29
N ALA A 13 23.87 6.89 6.36
CA ALA A 13 24.15 7.75 7.53
C ALA A 13 25.62 8.20 7.55
N THR A 14 25.87 9.48 7.29
CA THR A 14 27.21 10.08 7.36
C THR A 14 27.52 10.52 8.80
N ALA A 15 28.41 9.80 9.50
CA ALA A 15 29.06 10.28 10.72
C ALA A 15 30.55 10.55 10.43
N ALA A 16 31.01 11.76 10.76
CA ALA A 16 32.35 12.23 10.44
C ALA A 16 33.44 11.30 11.04
N GLY A 17 34.31 10.75 10.18
CA GLY A 17 35.64 10.31 10.60
C GLY A 17 36.22 9.02 10.01
N TYR A 18 35.45 8.17 9.31
CA TYR A 18 35.98 6.89 8.83
C TYR A 18 35.34 6.48 7.50
N ARG A 19 36.16 6.29 6.46
CA ARG A 19 35.74 5.87 5.12
C ARG A 19 35.83 4.36 5.02
N ASP A 20 34.73 3.69 5.34
CA ASP A 20 34.43 2.33 4.89
C ASP A 20 32.90 2.28 4.68
N PRO A 21 32.37 2.00 3.48
CA PRO A 21 30.95 1.82 3.30
C PRO A 21 30.57 0.49 3.96
N LEU A 22 30.15 0.55 5.22
CA LEU A 22 29.49 -0.56 5.85
C LEU A 22 28.08 -0.62 5.27
N ASP A 23 27.79 -1.65 4.49
CA ASP A 23 26.41 -2.03 4.18
C ASP A 23 25.78 -2.54 5.50
N VAL A 24 25.05 -1.65 6.17
CA VAL A 24 24.41 -1.97 7.44
C VAL A 24 22.97 -2.41 7.15
N GLU A 25 22.75 -3.72 7.18
CA GLU A 25 21.42 -4.31 7.08
C GLU A 25 20.80 -4.43 8.49
N MET A 26 19.69 -3.74 8.74
CA MET A 26 18.94 -3.87 9.99
C MET A 26 17.55 -4.45 9.70
N ALA A 27 17.32 -5.68 10.16
CA ALA A 27 16.01 -6.31 10.10
C ALA A 27 15.29 -6.17 11.45
N TYR A 28 14.13 -5.53 11.45
CA TYR A 28 13.28 -5.40 12.63
C TYR A 28 12.05 -6.31 12.49
N GLU A 29 11.90 -7.26 13.42
CA GLU A 29 10.69 -8.06 13.58
C GLU A 29 9.92 -7.57 14.80
N VAL A 30 8.70 -7.07 14.57
CA VAL A 30 7.81 -6.59 15.64
C VAL A 30 6.55 -7.46 15.65
N ARG A 31 6.27 -8.07 16.80
CA ARG A 31 5.07 -8.89 17.02
C ARG A 31 4.05 -8.10 17.82
N LEU A 32 2.86 -7.94 17.25
CA LEU A 32 1.80 -7.13 17.83
C LEU A 32 0.63 -8.02 18.28
N PRO A 33 -0.04 -7.68 19.39
CA PRO A 33 -1.28 -8.36 19.78
C PRO A 33 -2.40 -8.04 18.78
N GLU A 34 -3.41 -8.89 18.74
CA GLU A 34 -4.54 -8.72 17.82
C GLU A 34 -5.29 -7.41 18.09
N GLY A 35 -5.65 -6.70 17.02
CA GLY A 35 -6.34 -5.41 17.08
C GLY A 35 -5.44 -4.21 17.42
N ALA A 36 -4.15 -4.39 17.69
CA ALA A 36 -3.23 -3.28 17.96
C ALA A 36 -3.09 -2.35 16.74
N ALA A 37 -3.07 -1.04 16.99
CA ALA A 37 -2.79 -0.07 15.96
C ALA A 37 -1.29 -0.08 15.59
N LEU A 38 -0.99 -0.10 14.30
CA LEU A 38 0.36 -0.10 13.75
C LEU A 38 0.61 1.25 13.04
N GLN A 39 1.69 1.91 13.41
CA GLN A 39 2.21 3.06 12.68
C GLN A 39 3.68 2.79 12.33
N VAL A 40 3.98 2.75 11.04
CA VAL A 40 5.35 2.55 10.53
C VAL A 40 5.76 3.77 9.74
N ALA A 41 6.93 4.31 10.07
CA ALA A 41 7.58 5.35 9.32
C ALA A 41 9.02 4.91 9.06
N THR A 42 9.41 4.78 7.80
CA THR A 42 10.80 4.57 7.41
C THR A 42 11.17 5.55 6.32
N VAL A 43 12.48 5.79 6.16
CA VAL A 43 13.00 6.56 5.02
C VAL A 43 13.45 5.61 3.93
N ASP A 44 14.00 4.50 4.34
CA ASP A 44 14.69 3.57 3.47
C ASP A 44 14.38 2.19 4.05
N GLY A 45 13.42 1.49 3.47
CA GLY A 45 12.87 0.27 4.03
C GLY A 45 11.72 -0.34 3.24
N ASP A 46 11.87 -1.60 2.85
CA ASP A 46 10.74 -2.46 2.57
C ASP A 46 9.94 -2.74 3.85
N VAL A 47 8.65 -2.41 3.84
CA VAL A 47 7.75 -2.66 4.97
C VAL A 47 6.84 -3.83 4.65
N HIS A 48 7.08 -4.97 5.31
CA HIS A 48 6.24 -6.15 5.19
C HIS A 48 5.35 -6.27 6.44
N VAL A 49 4.05 -6.39 6.26
CA VAL A 49 3.10 -6.55 7.34
C VAL A 49 2.22 -7.74 7.02
N SER A 50 2.22 -8.75 7.89
CA SER A 50 1.43 -9.96 7.72
C SER A 50 0.40 -10.14 8.82
N ASP A 51 -0.80 -10.62 8.45
CA ASP A 51 -1.94 -10.88 9.33
C ASP A 51 -2.41 -9.63 10.10
N LEU A 52 -2.48 -8.49 9.41
CA LEU A 52 -2.96 -7.24 9.98
C LEU A 52 -4.40 -7.38 10.47
N THR A 53 -4.66 -7.08 11.74
CA THR A 53 -6.02 -7.12 12.34
C THR A 53 -6.45 -5.74 12.85
N GLY A 54 -5.49 -4.94 13.32
CA GLY A 54 -5.71 -3.58 13.78
C GLY A 54 -5.75 -2.54 12.67
N LYS A 55 -5.74 -1.27 13.06
CA LYS A 55 -5.58 -0.15 12.12
C LYS A 55 -4.11 -0.01 11.75
N ALA A 56 -3.80 0.31 10.50
CA ALA A 56 -2.44 0.57 10.08
C ALA A 56 -2.31 1.88 9.31
N THR A 57 -1.22 2.59 9.59
CA THR A 57 -0.74 3.73 8.80
C THR A 57 0.73 3.51 8.51
N ILE A 58 1.09 3.47 7.22
CA ILE A 58 2.45 3.20 6.78
C ILE A 58 2.94 4.39 5.94
N THR A 59 4.13 4.87 6.24
CA THR A 59 4.79 5.94 5.47
C THR A 59 6.23 5.52 5.21
N THR A 60 6.60 5.48 3.95
CA THR A 60 8.00 5.28 3.54
C THR A 60 8.40 6.34 2.52
N VAL A 61 9.70 6.51 2.31
CA VAL A 61 10.23 7.38 1.25
C VAL A 61 10.75 6.51 0.11
N ASP A 62 11.60 5.54 0.43
CA ASP A 62 12.15 4.57 -0.50
C ASP A 62 11.93 3.16 0.07
N GLY A 63 11.32 2.28 -0.73
CA GLY A 63 11.08 0.88 -0.40
C GLY A 63 9.64 0.41 -0.61
N ASP A 64 9.51 -0.91 -0.77
CA ASP A 64 8.25 -1.54 -1.09
C ASP A 64 7.38 -1.76 0.15
N VAL A 65 6.08 -1.58 0.01
CA VAL A 65 5.12 -1.80 1.10
C VAL A 65 4.23 -2.98 0.77
N ILE A 66 4.47 -4.10 1.45
CA ILE A 66 3.70 -5.34 1.28
C ILE A 66 2.85 -5.57 2.52
N VAL A 67 1.53 -5.59 2.38
CA VAL A 67 0.60 -5.80 3.49
C VAL A 67 -0.38 -6.92 3.19
N SER A 68 -0.55 -7.86 4.12
CA SER A 68 -1.61 -8.88 4.09
C SER A 68 -2.49 -8.84 5.35
N GLY A 69 -3.77 -9.15 5.18
CA GLY A 69 -4.77 -9.14 6.26
C GLY A 69 -5.82 -8.04 6.07
N ARG A 70 -6.11 -7.30 7.13
CA ARG A 70 -7.04 -6.16 7.10
C ARG A 70 -6.44 -5.02 6.27
N ALA A 71 -7.29 -4.30 5.55
CA ALA A 71 -6.84 -3.15 4.78
C ALA A 71 -6.31 -2.00 5.66
N PRO A 72 -5.10 -1.47 5.37
CA PRO A 72 -4.58 -0.26 6.02
C PRO A 72 -5.45 0.98 5.76
N GLU A 73 -5.49 1.90 6.71
CA GLU A 73 -6.24 3.15 6.54
C GLU A 73 -5.50 4.09 5.57
N SER A 74 -4.17 4.14 5.67
CA SER A 74 -3.33 4.93 4.79
C SER A 74 -1.96 4.31 4.55
N ILE A 75 -1.52 4.37 3.30
CA ILE A 75 -0.16 4.04 2.88
C ILE A 75 0.34 5.19 2.01
N SER A 76 1.53 5.70 2.30
CA SER A 76 2.21 6.69 1.48
C SER A 76 3.65 6.27 1.25
N THR A 77 4.05 6.18 -0.01
CA THR A 77 5.47 6.09 -0.40
C THR A 77 5.82 7.20 -1.41
N VAL A 78 7.10 7.49 -1.57
CA VAL A 78 7.59 8.35 -2.65
C VAL A 78 8.08 7.46 -3.79
N ASP A 79 8.99 6.54 -3.50
CA ASP A 79 9.52 5.56 -4.44
C ASP A 79 9.29 4.15 -3.88
N GLY A 80 8.62 3.30 -4.66
CA GLY A 80 8.35 1.91 -4.28
C GLY A 80 6.95 1.43 -4.64
N GLU A 81 6.80 0.11 -4.70
CA GLU A 81 5.53 -0.57 -4.96
C GLU A 81 4.70 -0.72 -3.68
N ILE A 82 3.40 -0.50 -3.81
CA ILE A 82 2.43 -0.80 -2.75
C ILE A 82 1.67 -2.06 -3.16
N ASP A 83 1.91 -3.17 -2.47
CA ASP A 83 1.15 -4.41 -2.62
C ASP A 83 0.29 -4.66 -1.37
N VAL A 84 -1.03 -4.58 -1.54
CA VAL A 84 -1.99 -4.82 -0.45
C VAL A 84 -2.89 -6.00 -0.81
N THR A 85 -2.83 -7.05 0.00
CA THR A 85 -3.72 -8.20 -0.07
C THR A 85 -4.73 -8.14 1.07
N MET A 86 -6.00 -7.93 0.72
CA MET A 86 -7.10 -7.83 1.68
C MET A 86 -7.72 -9.21 1.96
N ASP A 87 -7.85 -9.50 3.24
CA ASP A 87 -8.46 -10.73 3.76
C ASP A 87 -9.89 -10.47 4.25
N GLU A 88 -10.12 -9.26 4.75
CA GLU A 88 -11.40 -8.84 5.30
C GLU A 88 -11.92 -7.60 4.58
N MET A 89 -13.24 -7.43 4.62
CA MET A 89 -13.87 -6.24 4.07
C MET A 89 -13.54 -5.01 4.93
N PRO A 90 -12.97 -3.95 4.34
CA PRO A 90 -12.73 -2.73 5.09
C PRO A 90 -14.06 -2.12 5.53
N LYS A 91 -14.06 -1.51 6.71
CA LYS A 91 -15.23 -0.78 7.26
C LYS A 91 -15.07 0.73 7.13
N ALA A 92 -13.91 1.19 6.70
CA ALA A 92 -13.53 2.59 6.60
C ALA A 92 -12.90 2.86 5.23
N GLY A 93 -12.82 4.14 4.85
CA GLY A 93 -12.14 4.55 3.63
C GLY A 93 -10.63 4.33 3.73
N MET A 94 -10.02 3.99 2.60
CA MET A 94 -8.60 3.68 2.49
C MET A 94 -7.93 4.62 1.48
N HIS A 95 -6.68 4.95 1.75
CA HIS A 95 -5.92 5.93 0.97
C HIS A 95 -4.50 5.44 0.72
N TYR A 96 -4.21 5.02 -0.51
CA TYR A 96 -2.87 4.58 -0.93
C TYR A 96 -2.30 5.56 -1.94
N ARG A 97 -1.10 6.05 -1.65
CA ARG A 97 -0.40 7.01 -2.48
C ARG A 97 1.04 6.58 -2.70
N THR A 98 1.48 6.63 -3.96
CA THR A 98 2.90 6.64 -4.33
C THR A 98 3.20 7.84 -5.23
N VAL A 99 4.46 8.22 -5.38
CA VAL A 99 4.88 9.17 -6.42
C VAL A 99 5.38 8.39 -7.61
N ASP A 100 6.38 7.54 -7.41
CA ASP A 100 6.91 6.61 -8.41
C ASP A 100 6.72 5.19 -7.92
N GLY A 101 5.94 4.40 -8.65
CA GLY A 101 5.71 3.01 -8.31
C GLY A 101 4.32 2.50 -8.65
N ALA A 102 4.20 1.18 -8.64
CA ALA A 102 2.92 0.51 -8.86
C ALA A 102 2.11 0.44 -7.57
N ILE A 103 0.78 0.44 -7.72
CA ILE A 103 -0.13 0.13 -6.62
C ILE A 103 -0.94 -1.10 -7.03
N THR A 104 -0.65 -2.23 -6.40
CA THR A 104 -1.35 -3.49 -6.61
C THR A 104 -2.23 -3.76 -5.40
N VAL A 105 -3.55 -3.82 -5.63
CA VAL A 105 -4.52 -4.15 -4.56
C VAL A 105 -5.25 -5.43 -4.94
N ARG A 106 -5.09 -6.46 -4.09
CA ARG A 106 -5.82 -7.73 -4.18
C ARG A 106 -6.98 -7.72 -3.22
N VAL A 107 -8.19 -7.84 -3.76
CA VAL A 107 -9.42 -7.90 -2.97
C VAL A 107 -10.12 -9.25 -3.17
N PRO A 108 -10.79 -9.80 -2.14
CA PRO A 108 -11.52 -11.06 -2.26
C PRO A 108 -12.79 -10.88 -3.11
N SER A 109 -13.22 -11.94 -3.80
CA SER A 109 -14.47 -11.88 -4.59
C SER A 109 -15.70 -11.74 -3.69
N GLY A 110 -16.64 -10.90 -4.11
CA GLY A 110 -17.88 -10.64 -3.38
C GLY A 110 -17.82 -9.43 -2.44
N VAL A 111 -16.77 -8.62 -2.53
CA VAL A 111 -16.62 -7.39 -1.75
C VAL A 111 -17.17 -6.18 -2.52
N GLY A 112 -17.98 -5.37 -1.83
CA GLY A 112 -18.50 -4.09 -2.34
C GLY A 112 -17.56 -2.94 -1.97
N LEU A 113 -16.99 -2.24 -2.96
CA LEU A 113 -16.05 -1.13 -2.74
C LEU A 113 -16.22 -0.04 -3.79
N ASP A 114 -16.09 1.21 -3.35
CA ASP A 114 -16.06 2.36 -4.25
C ASP A 114 -14.60 2.67 -4.58
N VAL A 115 -14.13 2.22 -5.74
CA VAL A 115 -12.74 2.41 -6.15
C VAL A 115 -12.61 3.70 -6.95
N SER A 116 -11.67 4.53 -6.55
CA SER A 116 -11.27 5.72 -7.29
C SER A 116 -9.76 5.75 -7.39
N GLY A 117 -9.26 6.02 -8.59
CA GLY A 117 -7.84 6.21 -8.75
C GLY A 117 -7.48 7.33 -9.70
N SER A 118 -6.30 7.88 -9.46
CA SER A 118 -5.73 8.99 -10.22
C SER A 118 -4.26 8.70 -10.49
N SER A 119 -3.86 8.78 -11.75
CA SER A 119 -2.46 8.72 -12.17
C SER A 119 -2.16 9.91 -13.08
N VAL A 120 -0.97 10.50 -12.91
CA VAL A 120 -0.52 11.55 -13.84
C VAL A 120 0.00 10.91 -15.11
N ASP A 121 0.88 9.92 -15.00
CA ASP A 121 1.40 9.12 -16.10
C ASP A 121 1.41 7.65 -15.67
N GLY A 122 0.65 6.80 -16.34
CA GLY A 122 0.45 5.44 -15.85
C GLY A 122 -0.73 4.72 -16.47
N THR A 123 -0.86 3.45 -16.12
CA THR A 123 -1.90 2.57 -16.63
C THR A 123 -2.78 2.07 -15.51
N PHE A 124 -4.06 1.88 -15.80
CA PHE A 124 -4.99 1.25 -14.88
C PHE A 124 -5.46 -0.08 -15.45
N SER A 125 -5.36 -1.13 -14.65
CA SER A 125 -5.86 -2.47 -14.97
C SER A 125 -6.72 -3.00 -13.83
N SER A 126 -7.84 -3.61 -14.16
CA SER A 126 -8.77 -4.19 -13.18
C SER A 126 -9.32 -5.51 -13.69
N ASP A 127 -9.16 -6.57 -12.89
CA ASP A 127 -9.73 -7.90 -13.17
C ASP A 127 -11.22 -7.97 -12.82
N PHE A 128 -11.74 -6.98 -12.10
CA PHE A 128 -13.15 -6.94 -11.72
C PHE A 128 -14.02 -6.23 -12.77
N PRO A 129 -15.27 -6.70 -12.96
CA PRO A 129 -16.27 -5.95 -13.69
C PRO A 129 -16.65 -4.72 -12.85
N LEU A 130 -15.95 -3.61 -13.09
CA LEU A 130 -16.26 -2.35 -12.43
C LEU A 130 -17.53 -1.78 -13.07
N THR A 131 -18.58 -1.62 -12.27
CA THR A 131 -19.77 -0.88 -12.67
C THR A 131 -19.36 0.58 -12.74
N THR A 132 -19.26 1.11 -13.95
CA THR A 132 -18.78 2.47 -14.20
C THR A 132 -19.78 3.49 -13.65
N SER A 133 -19.47 4.03 -12.47
CA SER A 133 -20.24 5.10 -11.82
C SER A 133 -19.39 6.36 -11.77
N GLY A 134 -19.06 6.96 -12.93
CA GLY A 134 -18.44 8.28 -12.97
C GLY A 134 -17.50 8.57 -14.13
N LYS A 135 -16.79 9.70 -14.00
CA LYS A 135 -15.85 10.24 -15.00
C LYS A 135 -14.70 9.25 -15.24
N TRP A 136 -14.71 8.59 -16.38
CA TRP A 136 -13.55 7.96 -16.98
C TRP A 136 -12.79 9.02 -17.77
N GLY A 137 -11.69 9.50 -17.20
CA GLY A 137 -10.75 10.36 -17.90
C GLY A 137 -9.43 9.60 -18.14
N PRO A 138 -8.56 10.09 -19.02
CA PRO A 138 -7.26 9.46 -19.29
C PRO A 138 -6.35 9.36 -18.06
N ARG A 139 -6.63 10.13 -17.01
CA ARG A 139 -5.81 10.27 -15.78
C ARG A 139 -6.54 9.94 -14.49
N GLN A 140 -7.84 9.69 -14.56
CA GLN A 140 -8.67 9.43 -13.37
C GLN A 140 -9.77 8.44 -13.71
N PHE A 141 -10.04 7.54 -12.79
CA PHE A 141 -11.12 6.58 -12.92
C PHE A 141 -11.89 6.50 -11.61
N ARG A 142 -13.18 6.20 -11.73
CA ARG A 142 -14.06 5.87 -10.62
C ARG A 142 -14.94 4.72 -11.05
N GLY A 143 -15.01 3.69 -10.23
CA GLY A 143 -15.82 2.51 -10.46
C GLY A 143 -16.35 1.99 -9.14
N THR A 144 -17.54 1.40 -9.19
CA THR A 144 -18.13 0.68 -8.07
C THR A 144 -17.93 -0.80 -8.30
N LEU A 145 -17.29 -1.45 -7.34
CA LEU A 145 -17.14 -2.90 -7.29
C LEU A 145 -18.30 -3.49 -6.50
N GLY A 146 -18.97 -4.52 -7.04
CA GLY A 146 -20.07 -5.22 -6.37
C GLY A 146 -21.23 -4.29 -6.01
N ASP A 147 -21.73 -4.40 -4.78
CA ASP A 147 -22.86 -3.61 -4.25
C ASP A 147 -22.47 -2.20 -3.79
N GLY A 148 -21.22 -1.79 -4.00
CA GLY A 148 -20.65 -0.55 -3.46
C GLY A 148 -20.33 -0.62 -1.97
N GLY A 149 -19.61 0.38 -1.46
CA GLY A 149 -19.16 0.33 -0.07
C GLY A 149 -18.09 1.35 0.30
N PRO A 150 -17.14 0.99 1.18
CA PRO A 150 -16.06 1.88 1.60
C PRO A 150 -15.24 2.39 0.39
N ALA A 151 -14.86 3.66 0.45
CA ALA A 151 -14.08 4.29 -0.60
C ALA A 151 -12.61 3.86 -0.55
N LEU A 152 -12.11 3.29 -1.65
CA LEU A 152 -10.70 3.03 -1.90
C LEU A 152 -10.14 4.11 -2.82
N ARG A 153 -9.20 4.91 -2.32
CA ARG A 153 -8.50 5.94 -3.11
C ARG A 153 -7.07 5.52 -3.40
N LEU A 154 -6.74 5.43 -4.67
CA LEU A 154 -5.42 5.06 -5.19
C LEU A 154 -4.84 6.25 -5.97
N SER A 155 -3.68 6.74 -5.58
CA SER A 155 -3.04 7.85 -6.28
C SER A 155 -1.58 7.54 -6.58
N THR A 156 -1.18 7.63 -7.84
CA THR A 156 0.22 7.60 -8.23
C THR A 156 0.55 8.81 -9.12
N VAL A 157 1.80 9.22 -9.20
CA VAL A 157 2.23 10.20 -10.21
C VAL A 157 2.72 9.44 -11.44
N ASP A 158 3.70 8.55 -11.26
CA ASP A 158 4.21 7.63 -12.26
C ASP A 158 4.02 6.18 -11.80
N GLY A 159 3.35 5.37 -12.62
CA GLY A 159 3.22 3.94 -12.36
C GLY A 159 1.84 3.35 -12.61
N ALA A 160 1.76 2.03 -12.48
CA ALA A 160 0.55 1.27 -12.79
C ALA A 160 -0.31 1.04 -11.55
N ILE A 161 -1.61 1.26 -11.67
CA ILE A 161 -2.58 0.86 -10.65
C ILE A 161 -3.26 -0.43 -11.11
N ARG A 162 -3.12 -1.49 -10.32
CA ARG A 162 -3.68 -2.81 -10.60
C ARG A 162 -4.66 -3.22 -9.52
N LEU A 163 -5.89 -3.51 -9.91
CA LEU A 163 -6.89 -4.10 -9.03
C LEU A 163 -7.11 -5.56 -9.43
N GLN A 164 -6.64 -6.47 -8.59
CA GLN A 164 -6.61 -7.90 -8.86
C GLN A 164 -7.55 -8.65 -7.92
N LYS A 165 -8.04 -9.79 -8.40
CA LYS A 165 -8.77 -10.73 -7.55
C LYS A 165 -7.78 -11.56 -6.74
N ARG A 166 -7.99 -11.64 -5.42
CA ARG A 166 -7.27 -12.55 -4.53
C ARG A 166 -7.68 -14.01 -4.78
#